data_AF-A0A7C3BEB3-F1
#
_entry.id   AF-A0A7C3BEB3-F1
#
_cell.length_a   1.000
_cell.length_b   1.000
_cell.length_c   1.000
_cell.angle_alpha   90.00
_cell.angle_beta   90.00
_cell.angle_gamma   90.00
#
_symmetry.space_group_name_H-M   'P 1'
#
loop_
_entity.id
_entity.type
_entity.pdbx_description
1 polymer ?
#
loop_
_entity_poly.entity_id
_entity_poly.type
_entity_poly.pdbx_seq_one_letter_code
_entity_poly.pdbx_strand_id
1 'polypeptide(L)'
;MTLKDTLQQQRELTDTCLQMLLKCDTGAETVQALEEIKYLLIAANDPVAEAVEIALQASRGMDEAFILKIRDEYIGQFRDFLASTESAAFRLEAAEPAKSKSRNVWLFIAISLAIVCICAVVAVALAAAIMAMGGA
;
A
#
# COMPACT_ATOMS: atom_id res chain seq x y z
N MET A 1 14.11 15.55 -9.52
CA MET A 1 12.79 14.91 -9.63
C MET A 1 11.72 15.94 -9.26
N THR A 2 10.71 16.15 -10.11
CA THR A 2 9.62 17.08 -9.81
C THR A 2 8.52 16.39 -9.01
N LEU A 3 7.65 17.15 -8.34
CA LEU A 3 6.50 16.58 -7.63
C LEU A 3 5.59 15.76 -8.58
N LYS A 4 5.43 16.22 -9.82
CA LYS A 4 4.65 15.51 -10.84
C LYS A 4 5.27 14.15 -11.16
N ASP A 5 6.60 14.09 -11.33
CA ASP A 5 7.32 12.83 -11.56
C ASP A 5 7.18 11.89 -10.36
N THR A 6 7.23 12.43 -9.14
CA THR A 6 7.11 11.64 -7.92
C THR A 6 5.71 11.06 -7.71
N LEU A 7 4.66 11.85 -7.95
CA LEU A 7 3.28 11.36 -7.90
C LEU A 7 3.02 10.33 -8.99
N GLN A 8 3.56 10.54 -10.18
CA GLN A 8 3.47 9.60 -11.28
C GLN A 8 4.17 8.27 -10.92
N GLN A 9 5.39 8.32 -10.38
CA GLN A 9 6.11 7.13 -9.95
C GLN A 9 5.35 6.36 -8.85
N GLN A 10 4.81 7.06 -7.86
CA GLN A 10 4.02 6.44 -6.79
C GLN A 10 2.72 5.82 -7.30
N ARG A 11 2.06 6.47 -8.26
CA ARG A 11 0.88 5.92 -8.94
C ARG A 11 1.21 4.66 -9.72
N GLU A 12 2.28 4.67 -10.52
CA GLU A 12 2.75 3.52 -11.29
C GLU A 12 3.14 2.35 -10.39
N LEU A 13 3.82 2.64 -9.27
CA LEU A 13 4.17 1.66 -8.25
C LEU A 13 2.92 1.05 -7.61
N THR A 14 1.96 1.88 -7.22
CA THR A 14 0.69 1.42 -6.62
C THR A 14 -0.14 0.59 -7.60
N ASP A 15 -0.26 1.05 -8.85
CA ASP A 15 -0.98 0.31 -9.89
C ASP A 15 -0.32 -1.04 -10.15
N THR A 16 1.01 -1.09 -10.22
CA THR A 16 1.74 -2.36 -10.37
C THR A 16 1.42 -3.33 -9.23
N CYS A 17 1.50 -2.88 -7.97
CA CYS A 17 1.14 -3.70 -6.81
C CYS A 17 -0.32 -4.18 -6.87
N LEU A 18 -1.25 -3.30 -7.26
CA LEU A 18 -2.67 -3.64 -7.41
C LEU A 18 -2.88 -4.71 -8.49
N GLN A 19 -2.27 -4.55 -9.66
CA GLN A 19 -2.39 -5.52 -10.76
C GLN A 19 -1.79 -6.89 -10.40
N MET A 20 -0.81 -6.95 -9.49
CA MET A 20 -0.28 -8.21 -8.98
C MET A 20 -1.30 -8.93 -8.10
N LEU A 21 -1.91 -8.22 -7.14
CA LEU A 21 -2.92 -8.81 -6.25
C LEU A 21 -4.21 -9.21 -6.97
N LEU A 22 -4.62 -8.45 -8.00
CA LEU A 22 -5.83 -8.75 -8.78
C LEU A 22 -5.75 -10.06 -9.58
N LYS A 23 -4.55 -10.61 -9.79
CA LYS A 23 -4.33 -11.87 -10.51
C LYS A 23 -4.29 -13.09 -9.60
N CYS A 24 -4.30 -12.88 -8.29
CA CYS A 24 -4.24 -13.96 -7.31
C CYS A 24 -5.65 -14.48 -7.07
N ASP A 25 -5.87 -15.78 -7.23
CA ASP A 25 -7.13 -16.45 -6.92
C ASP A 25 -7.03 -17.25 -5.61
N THR A 26 -5.82 -17.62 -5.20
CA THR A 26 -5.54 -18.45 -4.01
C THR A 26 -4.74 -17.72 -2.93
N GLY A 27 -4.76 -18.25 -1.72
CA GLY A 27 -3.94 -17.73 -0.62
C GLY A 27 -2.44 -17.85 -0.91
N ALA A 28 -2.02 -18.94 -1.56
CA ALA A 28 -0.62 -19.15 -1.94
C ALA A 28 -0.14 -18.12 -2.98
N GLU A 29 -0.93 -17.86 -4.01
CA GLU A 29 -0.63 -16.81 -5.00
C GLU A 29 -0.61 -15.43 -4.37
N THR A 30 -1.50 -15.17 -3.41
CA THR A 30 -1.55 -13.90 -2.67
C THR A 30 -0.26 -13.70 -1.86
N VAL A 31 0.19 -14.72 -1.14
CA VAL A 31 1.45 -14.65 -0.37
C VAL A 31 2.63 -14.42 -1.29
N GLN A 32 2.70 -15.12 -2.43
CA GLN A 32 3.75 -14.90 -3.42
C GLN A 32 3.73 -13.47 -3.98
N ALA A 33 2.56 -12.96 -4.36
CA ALA A 33 2.42 -11.60 -4.86
C ALA A 33 2.84 -10.56 -3.80
N LEU A 34 2.53 -10.78 -2.52
CA LEU A 34 2.99 -9.93 -1.43
C LEU A 34 4.52 -9.99 -1.25
N GLU A 35 5.16 -11.14 -1.44
CA GLU A 35 6.64 -11.25 -1.45
C GLU A 35 7.25 -10.45 -2.61
N GLU A 36 6.68 -10.55 -3.80
CA GLU A 36 7.14 -9.78 -4.97
C GLU A 36 6.91 -8.26 -4.76
N ILE A 37 5.76 -7.86 -4.22
CA ILE A 37 5.46 -6.47 -3.85
C ILE A 37 6.47 -5.95 -2.83
N LYS A 38 6.81 -6.72 -1.80
CA LYS A 38 7.85 -6.34 -0.83
C LYS A 38 9.16 -6.02 -1.54
N TYR A 39 9.64 -6.88 -2.45
CA TYR A 39 10.89 -6.62 -3.18
C TYR A 39 10.81 -5.38 -4.07
N LEU A 40 9.66 -5.16 -4.71
CA LEU A 40 9.43 -3.96 -5.52
C LEU A 40 9.50 -2.67 -4.66
N LEU A 41 8.91 -2.70 -3.46
CA LEU A 41 8.94 -1.60 -2.51
C LEU A 41 10.35 -1.34 -1.95
N ILE A 42 11.13 -2.40 -1.67
CA ILE A 42 12.55 -2.26 -1.27
C ILE A 42 13.34 -1.56 -2.39
N ALA A 43 13.16 -1.99 -3.64
CA ALA A 43 13.85 -1.39 -4.78
C ALA A 43 13.47 0.10 -4.97
N ALA A 44 12.26 0.48 -4.58
CA ALA A 44 11.79 1.87 -4.58
C ALA A 44 12.23 2.68 -3.34
N ASN A 45 12.97 2.10 -2.39
CA ASN A 45 13.25 2.68 -1.07
C ASN A 45 11.97 3.11 -0.32
N ASP A 46 10.89 2.34 -0.47
CA ASP A 46 9.62 2.62 0.18
C ASP A 46 9.60 2.01 1.60
N PRO A 47 9.36 2.80 2.66
CA PRO A 47 9.33 2.31 4.05
C PRO A 47 8.24 1.26 4.30
N VAL A 48 7.29 1.12 3.38
CA VAL A 48 6.17 0.16 3.46
C VAL A 48 6.64 -1.28 3.25
N ALA A 49 7.80 -1.49 2.63
CA ALA A 49 8.38 -2.81 2.47
C ALA A 49 8.48 -3.60 3.79
N GLU A 50 8.86 -2.93 4.89
CA GLU A 50 8.98 -3.55 6.21
C GLU A 50 7.62 -4.01 6.74
N ALA A 51 6.56 -3.22 6.55
CA ALA A 51 5.22 -3.60 6.96
C ALA A 51 4.68 -4.80 6.17
N VAL A 52 4.97 -4.87 4.86
CA VAL A 52 4.62 -6.04 4.03
C VAL A 52 5.40 -7.27 4.50
N GLU A 53 6.67 -7.12 4.87
CA GLU A 53 7.46 -8.22 5.44
C GLU A 53 6.86 -8.75 6.75
N ILE A 54 6.43 -7.87 7.66
CA ILE A 54 5.76 -8.27 8.91
C ILE A 54 4.46 -9.02 8.60
N ALA A 55 3.65 -8.52 7.66
CA ALA A 55 2.41 -9.17 7.24
C ALA A 55 2.66 -10.57 6.66
N LEU A 56 3.70 -10.72 5.83
CA LEU A 56 4.14 -12.00 5.27
C LEU A 56 4.66 -12.99 6.32
N GLN A 57 5.38 -12.50 7.34
CA GLN A 57 5.83 -13.37 8.42
C GLN A 57 4.65 -13.92 9.21
N ALA A 58 3.64 -13.10 9.45
CA ALA A 58 2.45 -13.50 10.20
C ALA A 58 1.47 -14.34 9.36
N SER A 59 1.49 -14.26 8.03
CA SER A 59 0.63 -15.08 7.15
C SER A 59 0.97 -16.58 7.15
N ARG A 60 2.15 -16.98 7.63
CA ARG A 60 2.66 -18.37 7.64
C ARG A 60 1.84 -19.37 8.48
N GLY A 61 0.92 -18.88 9.31
CA GLY A 61 0.01 -19.71 10.10
C GLY A 61 -1.47 -19.38 9.88
N MET A 62 -1.80 -18.63 8.83
CA MET A 62 -3.16 -18.15 8.59
C MET A 62 -3.96 -19.10 7.68
N ASP A 63 -5.27 -19.15 7.93
CA ASP A 63 -6.21 -19.82 7.04
C ASP A 63 -6.32 -19.09 5.70
N GLU A 64 -6.52 -19.85 4.62
CA GLU A 64 -6.61 -19.32 3.26
C GLU A 64 -7.72 -18.29 3.10
N ALA A 65 -8.90 -18.50 3.70
CA ALA A 65 -10.00 -17.54 3.62
C ALA A 65 -9.61 -16.18 4.25
N PHE A 66 -8.77 -16.20 5.28
CA PHE A 66 -8.27 -14.99 5.92
C PHE A 66 -7.26 -14.26 5.03
N ILE A 67 -6.35 -14.99 4.39
CA ILE A 67 -5.39 -14.42 3.42
C ILE A 67 -6.13 -13.75 2.26
N LEU A 68 -7.16 -14.40 1.72
CA LEU A 68 -7.98 -13.85 0.65
C LEU A 68 -8.77 -12.61 1.09
N LYS A 69 -9.27 -12.59 2.34
CA LYS A 69 -9.90 -11.40 2.90
C LYS A 69 -8.92 -10.22 2.98
N ILE A 70 -7.70 -10.46 3.44
CA ILE A 70 -6.65 -9.43 3.47
C ILE A 70 -6.35 -8.91 2.05
N ARG A 71 -6.23 -9.79 1.06
CA ARG A 71 -6.03 -9.41 -0.35
C ARG A 71 -7.10 -8.41 -0.81
N ASP A 72 -8.37 -8.71 -0.53
CA ASP A 72 -9.50 -7.86 -0.94
C ASP A 72 -9.48 -6.50 -0.24
N GLU A 73 -9.08 -6.46 1.05
CA GLU A 73 -8.85 -5.20 1.78
C GLU A 73 -7.73 -4.36 1.14
N TYR A 74 -6.60 -4.98 0.78
CA TYR A 74 -5.51 -4.30 0.06
C TYR A 74 -5.93 -3.78 -1.31
N ILE A 75 -6.68 -4.58 -2.08
CA ILE A 75 -7.23 -4.15 -3.37
C ILE A 75 -8.11 -2.92 -3.20
N GLY A 76 -8.98 -2.91 -2.19
CA GLY A 76 -9.81 -1.74 -1.85
C GLY A 76 -8.97 -0.51 -1.56
N GLN A 77 -7.96 -0.64 -0.69
CA GLN A 77 -7.09 0.46 -0.28
C GLN A 77 -6.24 1.01 -1.42
N PHE A 78 -5.67 0.15 -2.28
CA PHE A 78 -4.95 0.60 -3.47
C PHE A 78 -5.84 1.35 -4.44
N ARG A 79 -7.08 0.90 -4.64
CA ARG A 79 -8.06 1.62 -5.47
C ARG A 79 -8.40 3.00 -4.87
N ASP A 80 -8.65 3.07 -3.57
CA ASP A 80 -8.92 4.34 -2.88
C ASP A 80 -7.74 5.31 -2.99
N PHE A 81 -6.51 4.80 -2.84
CA PHE A 81 -5.30 5.58 -3.02
C PHE A 81 -5.17 6.13 -4.44
N LEU A 82 -5.34 5.27 -5.46
CA LEU A 82 -5.28 5.70 -6.87
C LEU A 82 -6.33 6.78 -7.17
N ALA A 83 -7.57 6.62 -6.68
CA ALA A 83 -8.61 7.63 -6.83
C ALA A 83 -8.25 8.96 -6.13
N SER A 84 -7.67 8.89 -4.92
CA SER A 84 -7.27 10.08 -4.16
C SER A 84 -6.10 10.83 -4.82
N THR A 85 -5.15 10.10 -5.40
CA THR A 85 -3.97 10.66 -6.06
C THR A 85 -4.31 11.25 -7.44
N GLU A 86 -5.25 10.66 -8.18
CA GLU A 86 -5.80 11.28 -9.40
C GLU A 86 -6.48 12.61 -9.10
N SER A 87 -7.29 12.68 -8.04
CA SER A 87 -7.93 13.92 -7.58
C SER A 87 -6.91 14.98 -7.16
N ALA A 88 -5.84 14.56 -6.46
CA ALA A 88 -4.75 15.46 -6.06
C ALA A 88 -3.92 15.97 -7.25
N ALA A 89 -3.60 15.09 -8.21
CA ALA A 89 -2.90 15.45 -9.44
C ALA A 89 -3.71 16.45 -10.28
N PHE A 90 -5.02 16.22 -10.43
CA PHE A 90 -5.93 17.16 -11.11
C PHE A 90 -5.96 18.54 -10.43
N ARG A 91 -6.04 18.58 -9.09
CA ARG A 91 -5.98 19.84 -8.33
C ARG A 91 -4.63 20.55 -8.45
N LEU A 92 -3.54 19.80 -8.59
CA LEU A 92 -2.20 20.34 -8.82
C LEU A 92 -2.05 20.96 -10.21
N GLU A 93 -2.68 20.37 -11.23
CA GLU A 93 -2.70 20.92 -12.58
C GLU A 93 -3.59 22.16 -12.70
N ALA A 94 -4.68 22.23 -11.91
CA ALA A 94 -5.58 23.38 -11.87
C ALA A 94 -5.07 24.55 -10.99
N ALA A 95 -4.14 24.30 -10.06
CA ALA A 95 -3.60 25.32 -9.18
C ALA A 95 -2.37 26.00 -9.81
N GLU A 96 -2.54 27.23 -10.30
CA GLU A 96 -1.44 28.10 -10.74
C GLU A 96 -0.28 28.17 -9.72
N PRO A 97 0.98 28.37 -10.17
CA PRO A 97 2.17 28.08 -9.37
C PRO A 97 2.46 29.18 -8.33
N ALA A 98 1.70 29.20 -7.23
CA ALA A 98 2.05 29.99 -6.06
C ALA A 98 2.96 29.18 -5.11
N LYS A 99 4.27 29.44 -5.19
CA LYS A 99 5.33 29.10 -4.20
C LYS A 99 5.50 27.59 -3.90
N SER A 100 6.26 26.93 -4.77
CA SER A 100 6.32 25.48 -4.99
C SER A 100 7.26 24.63 -4.11
N LYS A 101 7.76 25.11 -2.95
CA LYS A 101 8.74 24.33 -2.15
C LYS A 101 8.18 23.66 -0.89
N SER A 102 7.22 24.26 -0.17
CA SER A 102 6.69 23.64 1.06
C SER A 102 5.55 22.64 0.79
N ARG A 103 4.73 22.87 -0.24
CA ARG A 103 3.58 22.02 -0.56
C ARG A 103 3.96 20.60 -0.98
N ASN A 104 5.11 20.44 -1.63
CA ASN A 104 5.60 19.14 -2.11
C ASN A 104 5.99 18.21 -0.95
N VAL A 105 6.58 18.76 0.10
CA VAL A 105 6.97 18.00 1.30
C VAL A 105 5.73 17.55 2.06
N TRP A 106 4.75 18.43 2.23
CA TRP A 106 3.49 18.08 2.92
C TRP A 106 2.66 17.05 2.16
N LEU A 107 2.66 17.08 0.83
CA LEU A 107 1.95 16.08 0.03
C LEU A 107 2.64 14.71 0.08
N PHE A 108 3.98 14.69 0.01
CA PHE A 108 4.76 13.47 0.18
C PHE A 108 4.55 12.87 1.57
N ILE A 109 4.58 13.72 2.61
CA ILE A 109 4.25 13.31 3.99
C ILE A 109 2.82 12.79 4.07
N ALA A 110 1.83 13.44 3.45
CA ALA A 110 0.44 12.98 3.52
C ALA A 110 0.23 11.64 2.81
N ILE A 111 0.91 11.42 1.68
CA ILE A 111 0.84 10.18 0.89
C ILE A 111 1.57 9.05 1.62
N SER A 112 2.80 9.28 2.07
CA SER A 112 3.53 8.33 2.89
C SER A 112 2.79 8.05 4.21
N LEU A 113 2.15 9.05 4.82
CA LEU A 113 1.33 8.87 6.02
C LEU A 113 0.07 8.05 5.72
N ALA A 114 -0.57 8.23 4.57
CA ALA A 114 -1.72 7.42 4.16
C ALA A 114 -1.33 5.95 3.99
N ILE A 115 -0.18 5.68 3.36
CA ILE A 115 0.31 4.30 3.18
C ILE A 115 0.80 3.72 4.52
N VAL A 116 1.47 4.50 5.37
CA VAL A 116 1.83 4.10 6.75
C VAL A 116 0.57 3.82 7.59
N CYS A 117 -0.50 4.61 7.45
CA CYS A 117 -1.78 4.36 8.11
C CYS A 117 -2.43 3.07 7.61
N ILE A 118 -2.38 2.80 6.31
CA ILE A 118 -2.81 1.54 5.71
C ILE A 118 -2.04 0.37 6.34
N CYS A 119 -0.72 0.45 6.38
CA CYS A 119 0.13 -0.57 6.98
C CYS A 119 -0.08 -0.74 8.49
N ALA A 120 -0.28 0.34 9.23
CA ALA A 120 -0.55 0.30 10.67
C ALA A 120 -1.90 -0.37 10.96
N VAL A 121 -2.93 -0.07 10.15
CA VAL A 121 -4.23 -0.76 10.26
C VAL A 121 -4.07 -2.25 9.94
N VAL A 122 -3.26 -2.61 8.93
CA VAL A 122 -2.97 -4.02 8.62
C VAL A 122 -2.23 -4.72 9.76
N ALA A 123 -1.20 -4.09 10.33
CA ALA A 123 -0.45 -4.65 11.45
C ALA A 123 -1.35 -4.82 12.70
N VAL A 124 -2.26 -3.88 12.95
CA VAL A 124 -3.22 -3.96 14.05
C VAL A 124 -4.30 -5.02 13.79
N ALA A 125 -4.79 -5.14 12.55
CA ALA A 125 -5.76 -6.17 12.16
C ALA A 125 -5.14 -7.58 12.23
N LEU A 126 -3.88 -7.73 11.82
CA LEU A 126 -3.14 -8.97 11.97
C LEU A 126 -2.84 -9.31 13.43
N ALA A 127 -2.41 -8.33 14.24
CA ALA A 127 -2.20 -8.54 15.67
C ALA A 127 -3.50 -8.92 16.39
N ALA A 128 -4.62 -8.31 16.02
CA ALA A 128 -5.95 -8.66 16.53
C ALA A 128 -6.37 -10.07 16.10
N ALA A 129 -6.07 -10.48 14.87
CA ALA A 129 -6.33 -11.84 14.39
C ALA A 129 -5.51 -12.90 15.15
N ILE A 130 -4.23 -12.62 15.42
CA ILE A 130 -3.37 -13.49 16.25
C ILE A 130 -3.94 -13.62 17.68
N MET A 131 -4.37 -12.50 18.29
CA MET A 131 -4.97 -12.51 19.63
C MET A 131 -6.31 -13.25 19.67
N ALA A 132 -7.11 -13.19 18.61
CA ALA A 132 -8.37 -13.92 18.52
C ALA A 132 -8.18 -15.45 18.38
N MET A 133 -7.02 -15.91 17.89
CA MET A 133 -6.70 -17.34 17.73
C MET A 133 -5.93 -17.95 18.93
N GLY A 134 -5.31 -17.13 19.78
CA GLY A 134 -4.59 -17.58 20.99
C GLY A 134 -5.43 -17.67 22.27
N GLY A 135 -6.74 -17.44 22.18
CA GLY A 135 -7.68 -17.40 23.31
C GLY A 135 -8.74 -18.50 23.32
N ALA A 136 -8.53 -19.60 22.57
CA ALA A 136 -9.40 -20.77 22.54
C ALA A 136 -8.63 -22.03 22.94
#